data_AF-A0A1W9W356-F1
#
_entry.id   AF-A0A1W9W356-F1
#
_cell.length_a   1.000
_cell.length_b   1.000
_cell.length_c   1.000
_cell.angle_alpha   90.00
_cell.angle_beta   90.00
_cell.angle_gamma   90.00
#
_symmetry.space_group_name_H-M   'P 1'
#
loop_
_entity.id
_entity.type
_entity.pdbx_description
1 polymer ?
#
loop_
_entity_poly.entity_id
_entity_poly.type
_entity_poly.pdbx_seq_one_letter_code
_entity_poly.pdbx_strand_id
1 'polypeptide(L)'
;MINNSQSLLTKTAINYVYQQFFQRMGIFDFQSLGISMYYAKPYPTDSENVTVFIIPCKKEAWHTLLNREANTLDWLPIHNVFPHGFPLPFHDSIPILFWGEGYENNSKHYAEKIDDKTVVFYADIIVATFFMLTRWEETIIPIRDQHERFPATASVAYKQGFLDRPIVDEYTLILQAWLKVLLPQWNPTPPQFSVKLSHDKHDIYFQGIYFLAELSKQYTMDSAFYFKSSEWSEFDTGYNPCSPLIKACIADLQEQGFEVGFHPSYYTLNNPTQLAKEKQYMDMVLGQNKYGGRQHYLRFHVPNTWRHWEQLGLT
;
A
#
# COMPACT_ATOMS: atom_id res chain seq x y z
N MET A 1 11.24 -20.12 -16.64
CA MET A 1 10.88 -19.23 -17.77
C MET A 1 9.37 -19.03 -17.75
N ILE A 2 8.89 -17.80 -17.55
CA ILE A 2 7.45 -17.50 -17.42
C ILE A 2 6.91 -17.08 -18.79
N ASN A 3 5.99 -17.89 -19.35
CA ASN A 3 5.25 -17.66 -20.58
C ASN A 3 4.23 -16.52 -20.36
N ASN A 4 4.29 -15.47 -21.18
CA ASN A 4 3.90 -14.11 -20.78
C ASN A 4 2.60 -13.59 -21.44
N SER A 5 1.64 -14.45 -21.80
CA SER A 5 0.46 -14.03 -22.60
C SER A 5 -0.89 -13.98 -21.87
N GLN A 6 -0.99 -14.39 -20.60
CA GLN A 6 -2.31 -14.53 -19.94
C GLN A 6 -2.50 -13.79 -18.60
N SER A 7 -1.45 -13.27 -17.96
CA SER A 7 -1.57 -12.59 -16.66
C SER A 7 -2.13 -11.16 -16.79
N LEU A 8 -3.06 -10.79 -15.91
CA LEU A 8 -3.57 -9.41 -15.76
C LEU A 8 -2.51 -8.45 -15.20
N LEU A 9 -1.55 -8.97 -14.42
CA LEU A 9 -0.44 -8.20 -13.87
C LEU A 9 0.85 -8.43 -14.66
N THR A 10 1.67 -7.38 -14.77
CA THR A 10 3.03 -7.49 -15.28
C THR A 10 3.93 -8.24 -14.28
N LYS A 11 5.06 -8.77 -14.74
CA LYS A 11 6.06 -9.40 -13.85
C LYS A 11 6.53 -8.44 -12.74
N THR A 12 6.70 -7.16 -13.06
CA THR A 12 7.09 -6.14 -12.08
C THR A 12 6.04 -5.96 -10.99
N ALA A 13 4.76 -5.91 -11.36
CA ALA A 13 3.67 -5.80 -10.39
C ALA A 13 3.59 -7.04 -9.47
N ILE A 14 3.74 -8.24 -10.04
CA ILE A 14 3.78 -9.49 -9.27
C ILE A 14 4.96 -9.48 -8.29
N ASN A 15 6.15 -9.12 -8.75
CA ASN A 15 7.34 -9.04 -7.92
C ASN A 15 7.20 -8.00 -6.80
N TYR A 16 6.58 -6.86 -7.09
CA TYR A 16 6.27 -5.85 -6.08
C TYR A 16 5.37 -6.43 -4.98
N VAL A 17 4.30 -7.14 -5.33
CA VAL A 17 3.42 -7.77 -4.33
C VAL A 17 4.17 -8.81 -3.49
N TYR A 18 5.02 -9.64 -4.09
CA TYR A 18 5.85 -10.58 -3.33
C TYR A 18 6.77 -9.86 -2.34
N GLN A 19 7.42 -8.77 -2.76
CA GLN A 19 8.22 -7.95 -1.85
C GLN A 19 7.39 -7.40 -0.69
N GLN A 20 6.16 -6.96 -0.94
CA GLN A 20 5.25 -6.45 0.10
C GLN A 20 4.86 -7.52 1.12
N PHE A 21 4.63 -8.76 0.69
CA PHE A 21 4.41 -9.89 1.59
C PHE A 21 5.67 -10.24 2.40
N PHE A 22 6.81 -10.37 1.73
CA PHE A 22 8.06 -10.77 2.39
C PHE A 22 8.55 -9.73 3.40
N GLN A 23 8.44 -8.44 3.08
CA GLN A 23 8.76 -7.36 4.01
C GLN A 23 7.90 -7.44 5.28
N ARG A 24 6.60 -7.73 5.14
CA ARG A 24 5.67 -7.89 6.29
C ARG A 24 5.95 -9.14 7.13
N MET A 25 6.50 -10.19 6.52
CA MET A 25 6.95 -11.41 7.23
C MET A 25 8.37 -11.29 7.80
N GLY A 26 9.06 -10.17 7.58
CA GLY A 26 10.46 -9.99 7.97
C GLY A 26 11.45 -10.87 7.18
N ILE A 27 11.11 -11.23 5.94
CA ILE A 27 11.97 -12.00 5.02
C ILE A 27 12.71 -11.00 4.10
N PHE A 28 14.02 -10.86 4.32
CA PHE A 28 14.87 -9.96 3.52
C PHE A 28 15.65 -10.69 2.43
N ASP A 29 15.91 -12.00 2.59
CA ASP A 29 16.51 -12.87 1.58
C ASP A 29 15.59 -14.06 1.30
N PHE A 30 14.69 -13.87 0.33
CA PHE A 30 13.75 -14.91 -0.07
C PHE A 30 14.42 -16.13 -0.70
N GLN A 31 15.53 -15.95 -1.43
CA GLN A 31 16.20 -17.06 -2.11
C GLN A 31 16.75 -18.07 -1.10
N SER A 32 17.19 -17.58 0.08
CA SER A 32 17.68 -18.43 1.17
C SER A 32 16.64 -19.41 1.74
N LEU A 33 15.34 -19.14 1.57
CA LEU A 33 14.28 -20.01 2.09
C LEU A 33 14.07 -21.28 1.24
N GLY A 34 14.63 -21.33 0.03
CA GLY A 34 14.45 -22.47 -0.88
C GLY A 34 13.01 -22.66 -1.36
N ILE A 35 12.17 -21.61 -1.29
CA ILE A 35 10.78 -21.64 -1.73
C ILE A 35 10.68 -21.13 -3.17
N SER A 36 9.89 -21.81 -3.99
CA SER A 36 9.50 -21.34 -5.32
C SER A 36 8.06 -20.81 -5.27
N MET A 37 7.86 -19.54 -5.62
CA MET A 37 6.52 -18.95 -5.76
C MET A 37 6.15 -18.89 -7.24
N TYR A 38 4.97 -19.38 -7.59
CA TYR A 38 4.45 -19.36 -8.95
C TYR A 38 3.06 -18.73 -9.02
N TYR A 39 2.88 -17.83 -9.97
CA TYR A 39 1.60 -17.22 -10.31
C TYR A 39 1.22 -17.65 -11.72
N ALA A 40 0.47 -18.75 -11.83
CA ALA A 40 0.21 -19.42 -13.11
C ALA A 40 -1.00 -20.37 -13.06
N LYS A 41 -1.58 -20.65 -14.23
CA LYS A 41 -2.56 -21.71 -14.47
C LYS A 41 -2.29 -22.37 -15.85
N PRO A 42 -2.27 -23.71 -15.98
CA PRO A 42 -2.33 -24.69 -14.90
C PRO A 42 -1.09 -24.60 -14.00
N TYR A 43 -1.22 -25.01 -12.74
CA TYR A 43 -0.06 -25.13 -11.86
C TYR A 43 0.59 -26.51 -12.07
N PRO A 44 1.93 -26.59 -12.22
CA PRO A 44 2.63 -27.87 -12.32
C PRO A 44 2.44 -28.69 -11.04
N THR A 45 2.28 -30.00 -11.19
CA THR A 45 2.06 -30.94 -10.09
C THR A 45 3.35 -31.52 -9.53
N ASP A 46 4.44 -31.46 -10.30
CA ASP A 46 5.74 -31.99 -9.88
C ASP A 46 6.69 -30.83 -9.59
N SER A 47 7.07 -30.67 -8.32
CA SER A 47 8.13 -29.77 -7.91
C SER A 47 9.13 -30.49 -7.02
N GLU A 48 10.41 -30.40 -7.37
CA GLU A 48 11.50 -30.91 -6.53
C GLU A 48 11.68 -30.07 -5.26
N ASN A 49 11.29 -28.79 -5.32
CA ASN A 49 11.46 -27.78 -4.27
C ASN A 49 10.14 -27.49 -3.52
N VAL A 50 10.25 -26.92 -2.33
CA VAL A 50 9.10 -26.36 -1.62
C VAL A 50 8.47 -25.26 -2.46
N THR A 51 7.17 -25.33 -2.69
CA THR A 51 6.49 -24.56 -3.72
C THR A 51 5.14 -24.04 -3.28
N VAL A 52 4.87 -22.77 -3.62
CA VAL A 52 3.55 -22.17 -3.47
C VAL A 52 3.06 -21.73 -4.83
N PHE A 53 1.88 -22.22 -5.21
CA PHE A 53 1.16 -21.79 -6.40
C PHE A 53 0.02 -20.86 -6.02
N ILE A 54 -0.17 -19.81 -6.79
CA ILE A 54 -1.32 -18.92 -6.69
C ILE A 54 -1.97 -18.88 -8.06
N ILE A 55 -3.25 -19.28 -8.12
CA ILE A 55 -3.99 -19.36 -9.38
C ILE A 55 -4.48 -17.96 -9.76
N PRO A 56 -4.07 -17.42 -10.93
CA PRO A 56 -4.53 -16.11 -11.40
C PRO A 56 -6.06 -16.07 -11.59
N CYS A 57 -6.68 -14.95 -11.23
CA CYS A 57 -8.08 -14.67 -11.53
C CYS A 57 -8.29 -14.40 -13.02
N LYS A 58 -9.55 -14.49 -13.47
CA LYS A 58 -9.94 -14.05 -14.82
C LYS A 58 -9.67 -12.55 -15.00
N LYS A 59 -9.33 -12.13 -16.22
CA LYS A 59 -9.10 -10.69 -16.54
C LYS A 59 -10.31 -9.81 -16.21
N GLU A 60 -11.51 -10.31 -16.47
CA GLU A 60 -12.77 -9.59 -16.23
C GLU A 60 -13.08 -9.39 -14.73
N ALA A 61 -12.39 -10.10 -13.83
CA ALA A 61 -12.72 -10.11 -12.41
C ALA A 61 -12.61 -8.73 -11.75
N TRP A 62 -11.74 -7.84 -12.26
CA TRP A 62 -11.62 -6.46 -11.80
C TRP A 62 -12.93 -5.70 -12.02
N HIS A 63 -13.46 -5.76 -13.24
CA HIS A 63 -14.75 -5.13 -13.56
C HIS A 63 -15.90 -5.77 -12.78
N THR A 64 -15.89 -7.08 -12.60
CA THR A 64 -16.89 -7.79 -11.78
C THR A 64 -16.87 -7.30 -10.33
N LEU A 65 -15.69 -7.13 -9.72
CA LEU A 65 -15.56 -6.67 -8.34
C LEU A 65 -16.09 -5.25 -8.14
N LEU A 66 -15.75 -4.33 -9.05
CA LEU A 66 -16.19 -2.93 -8.95
C LEU A 66 -17.70 -2.73 -9.10
N ASN A 67 -18.31 -3.52 -9.99
CA ASN A 67 -19.74 -3.45 -10.31
C ASN A 67 -20.58 -4.36 -9.41
N ARG A 68 -19.96 -5.01 -8.42
CA ARG A 68 -20.65 -5.93 -7.52
C ARG A 68 -21.57 -5.15 -6.59
N GLU A 69 -22.75 -5.70 -6.34
CA GLU A 69 -23.68 -5.20 -5.33
C GLU A 69 -23.02 -5.18 -3.94
N ALA A 70 -23.38 -4.19 -3.12
CA ALA A 70 -22.84 -4.02 -1.78
C ALA A 70 -23.11 -5.25 -0.89
N ASN A 71 -22.16 -5.59 -0.03
CA ASN A 71 -22.25 -6.72 0.92
C ASN A 71 -22.55 -8.09 0.28
N THR A 72 -22.10 -8.31 -0.95
CA THR A 72 -22.32 -9.60 -1.63
C THR A 72 -21.04 -10.39 -1.83
N LEU A 73 -19.86 -9.85 -1.49
CA LEU A 73 -18.59 -10.57 -1.63
C LEU A 73 -18.64 -11.94 -0.93
N ASP A 74 -17.87 -12.91 -1.41
CA ASP A 74 -17.68 -14.15 -0.68
C ASP A 74 -16.84 -13.89 0.59
N TRP A 75 -17.29 -14.45 1.70
CA TRP A 75 -16.60 -14.43 2.98
C TRP A 75 -16.37 -15.87 3.43
N LEU A 76 -15.11 -16.23 3.65
CA LEU A 76 -14.76 -17.54 4.19
C LEU A 76 -14.48 -17.45 5.69
N PRO A 77 -15.08 -18.32 6.51
CA PRO A 77 -14.65 -18.47 7.89
C PRO A 77 -13.15 -18.74 7.97
N ILE A 78 -12.49 -18.16 8.97
CA ILE A 78 -11.02 -18.21 9.07
C ILE A 78 -10.44 -19.64 9.10
N HIS A 79 -11.18 -20.62 9.64
CA HIS A 79 -10.78 -22.03 9.68
C HIS A 79 -10.75 -22.70 8.30
N ASN A 80 -11.42 -22.12 7.29
CA ASN A 80 -11.36 -22.56 5.89
C ASN A 80 -10.22 -21.89 5.10
N VAL A 81 -9.46 -21.01 5.77
CA VAL A 81 -8.45 -20.15 5.16
C VAL A 81 -7.06 -20.48 5.69
N PHE A 82 -6.94 -20.66 7.01
CA PHE A 82 -5.71 -21.09 7.67
C PHE A 82 -5.52 -22.61 7.58
N PRO A 83 -4.27 -23.10 7.67
CA PRO A 83 -4.03 -24.53 7.76
C PRO A 83 -4.71 -25.15 8.99
N HIS A 84 -5.18 -26.39 8.84
CA HIS A 84 -5.85 -27.10 9.93
C HIS A 84 -4.95 -27.23 11.17
N GLY A 85 -5.47 -26.84 12.34
CA GLY A 85 -4.74 -26.89 13.61
C GLY A 85 -3.73 -25.75 13.83
N PHE A 86 -3.63 -24.79 12.91
CA PHE A 86 -2.77 -23.62 13.09
C PHE A 86 -3.39 -22.62 14.10
N PRO A 87 -2.62 -22.04 15.04
CA PRO A 87 -3.12 -21.01 15.95
C PRO A 87 -3.61 -19.78 15.16
N LEU A 88 -4.88 -19.43 15.36
CA LEU A 88 -5.51 -18.35 14.61
C LEU A 88 -5.14 -16.98 15.20
N PRO A 89 -4.58 -16.04 14.43
CA PRO A 89 -4.19 -14.72 14.93
C PRO A 89 -5.39 -13.76 15.14
N PHE A 90 -6.53 -14.05 14.53
CA PHE A 90 -7.80 -13.32 14.65
C PHE A 90 -8.97 -14.30 14.39
N HIS A 91 -10.22 -13.84 14.44
CA HIS A 91 -11.40 -14.72 14.35
C HIS A 91 -12.38 -14.36 13.22
N ASP A 92 -12.22 -13.19 12.62
CA ASP A 92 -13.11 -12.72 11.56
C ASP A 92 -12.97 -13.52 10.26
N SER A 93 -14.07 -13.70 9.54
CA SER A 93 -14.07 -14.28 8.20
C SER A 93 -13.24 -13.43 7.24
N ILE A 94 -12.62 -14.04 6.24
CA ILE A 94 -11.79 -13.37 5.25
C ILE A 94 -12.59 -13.07 3.97
N PRO A 95 -12.61 -11.81 3.49
CA PRO A 95 -13.22 -11.46 2.22
C PRO A 95 -12.38 -11.97 1.05
N ILE A 96 -13.04 -12.59 0.07
CA ILE A 96 -12.40 -13.07 -1.16
C ILE A 96 -12.65 -12.09 -2.29
N LEU A 97 -11.72 -11.15 -2.49
CA LEU A 97 -11.82 -10.16 -3.56
C LEU A 97 -11.76 -10.81 -4.95
N PHE A 98 -10.89 -11.81 -5.11
CA PHE A 98 -10.67 -12.47 -6.39
C PHE A 98 -10.48 -13.97 -6.17
N TRP A 99 -11.31 -14.76 -6.85
CA TRP A 99 -11.09 -16.19 -7.02
C TRP A 99 -10.18 -16.43 -8.23
N GLY A 100 -9.30 -17.41 -8.10
CA GLY A 100 -8.53 -17.95 -9.21
C GLY A 100 -9.47 -18.49 -10.28
N GLU A 101 -9.07 -18.34 -11.54
CA GLU A 101 -9.88 -18.72 -12.70
C GLU A 101 -10.34 -20.18 -12.58
N GLY A 102 -11.65 -20.43 -12.69
CA GLY A 102 -12.25 -21.77 -12.62
C GLY A 102 -12.63 -22.23 -11.22
N TYR A 103 -12.37 -21.42 -10.18
CA TYR A 103 -12.69 -21.73 -8.78
C TYR A 103 -13.70 -20.75 -8.19
N GLU A 104 -14.42 -19.99 -9.02
CA GLU A 104 -15.38 -18.98 -8.58
C GLU A 104 -16.64 -19.58 -7.95
N ASN A 105 -17.03 -20.79 -8.36
CA ASN A 105 -18.28 -21.43 -7.95
C ASN A 105 -18.02 -22.89 -7.52
N ASN A 106 -18.11 -23.17 -6.21
CA ASN A 106 -18.27 -24.51 -5.59
C ASN A 106 -17.04 -25.32 -5.14
N SER A 107 -15.79 -24.87 -5.30
CA SER A 107 -14.64 -25.56 -4.68
C SER A 107 -14.24 -25.00 -3.31
N LYS A 108 -14.46 -23.68 -3.07
CA LYS A 108 -14.24 -22.87 -1.85
C LYS A 108 -13.02 -23.18 -0.94
N HIS A 109 -12.05 -23.97 -1.36
CA HIS A 109 -10.76 -24.03 -0.69
C HIS A 109 -10.07 -22.69 -0.93
N TYR A 110 -9.71 -21.97 0.13
CA TYR A 110 -8.90 -20.77 -0.02
C TYR A 110 -7.50 -21.13 -0.51
N ALA A 111 -6.91 -22.11 0.17
CA ALA A 111 -5.66 -22.76 -0.17
C ALA A 111 -5.69 -24.23 0.31
N GLU A 112 -4.89 -25.07 -0.33
CA GLU A 112 -4.79 -26.50 -0.03
C GLU A 112 -3.35 -26.97 -0.16
N LYS A 113 -2.91 -27.83 0.77
CA LYS A 113 -1.67 -28.59 0.66
C LYS A 113 -1.95 -29.84 -0.16
N ILE A 114 -1.44 -29.91 -1.38
CA ILE A 114 -1.62 -31.07 -2.26
C ILE A 114 -0.57 -32.16 -2.07
N ASP A 115 0.61 -31.81 -1.56
CA ASP A 115 1.66 -32.75 -1.15
C ASP A 115 2.58 -32.12 -0.08
N ASP A 116 3.62 -32.82 0.38
CA ASP A 116 4.52 -32.36 1.44
C ASP A 116 5.32 -31.10 1.15
N LYS A 117 5.48 -30.75 -0.12
CA LYS A 117 6.26 -29.61 -0.58
C LYS A 117 5.39 -28.52 -1.21
N THR A 118 4.13 -28.79 -1.52
CA THR A 118 3.33 -27.92 -2.37
C THR A 118 2.02 -27.46 -1.74
N VAL A 119 1.79 -26.14 -1.76
CA VAL A 119 0.50 -25.50 -1.45
C VAL A 119 -0.01 -24.75 -2.68
N VAL A 120 -1.32 -24.86 -2.94
CA VAL A 120 -2.02 -24.08 -3.97
C VAL A 120 -3.03 -23.15 -3.31
N PHE A 121 -2.97 -21.87 -3.66
CA PHE A 121 -3.98 -20.87 -3.35
C PHE A 121 -4.95 -20.74 -4.51
N TYR A 122 -6.23 -20.99 -4.23
CA TYR A 122 -7.32 -20.79 -5.18
C TYR A 122 -7.95 -19.40 -5.05
N ALA A 123 -7.66 -18.66 -3.98
CA ALA A 123 -7.88 -17.22 -3.92
C ALA A 123 -6.67 -16.49 -4.52
N ASP A 124 -6.92 -15.51 -5.39
CA ASP A 124 -5.86 -14.72 -6.01
C ASP A 124 -5.44 -13.56 -5.09
N ILE A 125 -4.63 -13.91 -4.09
CA ILE A 125 -4.09 -12.96 -3.12
C ILE A 125 -3.11 -11.96 -3.76
N ILE A 126 -2.56 -12.25 -4.95
CA ILE A 126 -1.62 -11.37 -5.63
C ILE A 126 -2.36 -10.19 -6.25
N VAL A 127 -3.40 -10.48 -7.01
CA VAL A 127 -4.26 -9.46 -7.59
C VAL A 127 -5.02 -8.69 -6.51
N ALA A 128 -5.53 -9.38 -5.48
CA ALA A 128 -6.19 -8.73 -4.35
C ALA A 128 -5.27 -7.72 -3.65
N THR A 129 -4.02 -8.13 -3.39
CA THR A 129 -3.03 -7.24 -2.75
C THR A 129 -2.65 -6.09 -3.66
N PHE A 130 -2.39 -6.34 -4.94
CA PHE A 130 -2.08 -5.27 -5.90
C PHE A 130 -3.22 -4.25 -6.00
N PHE A 131 -4.46 -4.72 -6.10
CA PHE A 131 -5.66 -3.87 -6.13
C PHE A 131 -5.76 -2.98 -4.88
N MET A 132 -5.57 -3.57 -3.69
CA MET A 132 -5.65 -2.85 -2.42
C MET A 132 -4.51 -1.83 -2.24
N LEU A 133 -3.27 -2.19 -2.58
CA LEU A 133 -2.11 -1.31 -2.42
C LEU A 133 -2.07 -0.17 -3.43
N THR A 134 -2.49 -0.42 -4.67
CA THR A 134 -2.46 0.60 -5.73
C THR A 134 -3.66 1.53 -5.68
N ARG A 135 -4.71 1.15 -4.95
CA ARG A 135 -5.98 1.89 -4.90
C ARG A 135 -6.51 2.21 -6.30
N TRP A 136 -6.31 1.28 -7.25
CA TRP A 136 -6.58 1.50 -8.67
C TRP A 136 -8.00 2.02 -8.93
N GLU A 137 -8.98 1.60 -8.14
CA GLU A 137 -10.37 2.07 -8.19
C GLU A 137 -10.50 3.61 -8.14
N GLU A 138 -9.61 4.31 -7.44
CA GLU A 138 -9.63 5.77 -7.32
C GLU A 138 -9.34 6.46 -8.66
N THR A 139 -8.64 5.76 -9.55
CA THR A 139 -8.20 6.27 -10.86
C THR A 139 -9.26 6.11 -11.95
N ILE A 140 -10.20 5.19 -11.76
CA ILE A 140 -11.18 4.79 -12.79
C ILE A 140 -12.63 5.10 -12.41
N ILE A 141 -12.97 5.10 -11.12
CA ILE A 141 -14.31 5.47 -10.65
C ILE A 141 -14.37 7.02 -10.65
N PRO A 142 -15.35 7.64 -11.35
CA PRO A 142 -15.38 9.10 -11.50
C PRO A 142 -15.96 9.85 -10.29
N ILE A 143 -16.45 9.15 -9.27
CA ILE A 143 -17.07 9.76 -8.09
C ILE A 143 -16.04 10.57 -7.31
N ARG A 144 -16.38 11.82 -6.98
CA ARG A 144 -15.55 12.73 -6.19
C ARG A 144 -16.37 13.43 -5.10
N ASP A 145 -15.73 13.71 -3.97
CA ASP A 145 -16.31 14.55 -2.91
C ASP A 145 -16.16 16.06 -3.23
N GLN A 146 -16.62 16.92 -2.31
CA GLN A 146 -16.54 18.38 -2.46
C GLN A 146 -15.10 18.94 -2.58
N HIS A 147 -14.09 18.13 -2.27
CA HIS A 147 -12.67 18.48 -2.39
C HIS A 147 -12.00 17.79 -3.59
N GLU A 148 -12.77 17.23 -4.52
CA GLU A 148 -12.28 16.49 -5.67
C GLU A 148 -11.45 15.23 -5.31
N ARG A 149 -11.74 14.62 -4.14
CA ARG A 149 -11.08 13.38 -3.70
C ARG A 149 -11.97 12.19 -3.98
N PHE A 150 -11.38 11.01 -4.08
CA PHE A 150 -12.15 9.77 -4.10
C PHE A 150 -12.75 9.51 -2.71
N PRO A 151 -14.09 9.47 -2.56
CA PRO A 151 -14.70 9.26 -1.24
C PRO A 151 -14.59 7.78 -0.83
N ALA A 152 -14.28 7.53 0.44
CA ALA A 152 -14.19 6.17 0.98
C ALA A 152 -15.47 5.35 0.73
N THR A 153 -16.65 5.98 0.74
CA THR A 153 -17.95 5.34 0.47
C THR A 153 -18.09 4.75 -0.93
N ALA A 154 -17.28 5.21 -1.89
CA ALA A 154 -17.26 4.67 -3.25
C ALA A 154 -16.35 3.44 -3.40
N SER A 155 -15.47 3.17 -2.43
CA SER A 155 -14.51 2.07 -2.47
C SER A 155 -15.18 0.69 -2.39
N VAL A 156 -14.56 -0.31 -3.00
CA VAL A 156 -14.92 -1.72 -2.81
C VAL A 156 -14.86 -2.09 -1.33
N ALA A 157 -13.86 -1.60 -0.60
CA ALA A 157 -13.69 -1.90 0.82
C ALA A 157 -14.87 -1.41 1.67
N TYR A 158 -15.37 -0.20 1.42
CA TYR A 158 -16.58 0.30 2.09
C TYR A 158 -17.83 -0.47 1.65
N LYS A 159 -18.04 -0.62 0.34
CA LYS A 159 -19.23 -1.29 -0.22
C LYS A 159 -19.37 -2.74 0.23
N GLN A 160 -18.25 -3.42 0.46
CA GLN A 160 -18.23 -4.81 0.88
C GLN A 160 -18.03 -4.96 2.40
N GLY A 161 -17.84 -3.88 3.17
CA GLY A 161 -17.81 -3.95 4.63
C GLY A 161 -16.47 -4.36 5.25
N PHE A 162 -15.34 -4.06 4.61
CA PHE A 162 -14.01 -4.34 5.14
C PHE A 162 -13.07 -3.12 5.18
N LEU A 163 -13.60 -1.89 5.06
CA LEU A 163 -12.81 -0.65 5.00
C LEU A 163 -11.80 -0.51 6.16
N ASP A 164 -12.21 -0.87 7.37
CA ASP A 164 -11.39 -0.71 8.58
C ASP A 164 -10.45 -1.89 8.83
N ARG A 165 -10.37 -2.85 7.91
CA ARG A 165 -9.56 -4.07 8.07
C ARG A 165 -8.24 -3.99 7.32
N PRO A 166 -7.12 -4.44 7.93
CA PRO A 166 -5.83 -4.50 7.28
C PRO A 166 -5.72 -5.74 6.39
N ILE A 167 -6.58 -5.85 5.36
CA ILE A 167 -6.75 -7.06 4.55
C ILE A 167 -5.44 -7.59 3.94
N VAL A 168 -4.52 -6.71 3.54
CA VAL A 168 -3.21 -7.13 3.01
C VAL A 168 -2.34 -7.78 4.09
N ASP A 169 -2.41 -7.30 5.33
CA ASP A 169 -1.67 -7.90 6.45
C ASP A 169 -2.31 -9.24 6.85
N GLU A 170 -3.64 -9.35 6.79
CA GLU A 170 -4.34 -10.62 6.98
C GLU A 170 -3.95 -11.66 5.91
N TYR A 171 -3.89 -11.27 4.63
CA TYR A 171 -3.38 -12.14 3.55
C TYR A 171 -1.93 -12.57 3.79
N THR A 172 -1.10 -11.68 4.31
CA THR A 172 0.28 -12.00 4.69
C THR A 172 0.31 -13.05 5.80
N LEU A 173 -0.48 -12.89 6.86
CA LEU A 173 -0.55 -13.86 7.97
C LEU A 173 -1.02 -15.24 7.50
N ILE A 174 -1.96 -15.28 6.55
CA ILE A 174 -2.43 -16.53 5.96
C ILE A 174 -1.31 -17.19 5.15
N LEU A 175 -0.64 -16.45 4.26
CA LEU A 175 0.48 -16.98 3.49
C LEU A 175 1.61 -17.47 4.41
N GLN A 176 1.94 -16.70 5.44
CA GLN A 176 2.92 -17.06 6.47
C GLN A 176 2.56 -18.38 7.18
N ALA A 177 1.28 -18.59 7.53
CA ALA A 177 0.83 -19.82 8.15
C ALA A 177 1.02 -21.04 7.23
N TRP A 178 0.69 -20.91 5.94
CA TRP A 178 0.92 -21.96 4.95
C TRP A 178 2.42 -22.21 4.69
N LEU A 179 3.25 -21.17 4.65
CA LEU A 179 4.71 -21.32 4.57
C LEU A 179 5.27 -22.04 5.79
N LYS A 180 4.73 -21.82 6.99
CA LYS A 180 5.14 -22.51 8.22
C LYS A 180 4.79 -24.00 8.19
N VAL A 181 3.71 -24.39 7.51
CA VAL A 181 3.39 -25.81 7.26
C VAL A 181 4.42 -26.45 6.33
N LEU A 182 4.85 -25.74 5.29
CA LEU A 182 5.85 -26.22 4.34
C LEU A 182 7.28 -26.19 4.90
N LEU A 183 7.58 -25.24 5.78
CA LEU A 183 8.88 -25.04 6.41
C LEU A 183 8.73 -24.96 7.94
N PRO A 184 8.55 -26.09 8.65
CA PRO A 184 8.31 -26.08 10.09
C PRO A 184 9.41 -25.43 10.92
N GLN A 185 10.65 -25.47 10.45
CA GLN A 185 11.82 -24.89 11.13
C GLN A 185 11.99 -23.38 10.90
N TRP A 186 11.37 -22.81 9.87
CA TRP A 186 11.46 -21.39 9.57
C TRP A 186 10.61 -20.58 10.55
N ASN A 187 11.19 -19.58 11.22
CA ASN A 187 10.45 -18.66 12.07
C ASN A 187 10.43 -17.26 11.44
N PRO A 188 9.24 -16.63 11.31
CA PRO A 188 9.12 -15.28 10.81
C PRO A 188 9.72 -14.30 11.82
N THR A 189 10.35 -13.23 11.32
CA THR A 189 10.80 -12.12 12.18
C THR A 189 9.64 -11.13 12.25
N PRO A 190 9.02 -10.92 13.43
CA PRO A 190 7.94 -9.96 13.54
C PRO A 190 8.45 -8.57 13.14
N PRO A 191 7.70 -7.81 12.32
CA PRO A 191 8.09 -6.45 11.99
C PRO A 191 8.14 -5.62 13.28
N GLN A 192 9.16 -4.78 13.41
CA GLN A 192 9.17 -3.78 14.46
C GLN A 192 8.05 -2.78 14.17
N PHE A 193 7.13 -2.62 15.11
CA PHE A 193 6.07 -1.62 14.99
C PHE A 193 6.71 -0.25 14.74
N SER A 194 6.32 0.37 13.63
CA SER A 194 6.77 1.70 13.24
C SER A 194 5.57 2.55 12.90
N VAL A 195 5.55 3.77 13.41
CA VAL A 195 4.56 4.78 13.08
C VAL A 195 5.29 5.89 12.35
N LYS A 196 4.79 6.27 11.17
CA LYS A 196 5.23 7.48 10.49
C LYS A 196 4.27 8.61 10.85
N LEU A 197 4.62 9.41 11.85
CA LEU A 197 3.82 10.58 12.17
C LEU A 197 4.08 11.65 11.09
N SER A 198 3.00 12.18 10.53
CA SER A 198 3.01 13.31 9.60
C SER A 198 1.98 14.33 10.09
N HIS A 199 2.29 15.62 10.08
CA HIS A 199 1.40 16.66 10.59
C HIS A 199 1.20 17.77 9.55
N ASP A 200 -0.06 18.00 9.18
CA ASP A 200 -0.46 18.94 8.13
C ASP A 200 -1.25 20.15 8.67
N LYS A 201 -0.93 20.63 9.91
CA LYS A 201 -1.09 22.00 10.47
C LYS A 201 -2.02 22.21 11.69
N HIS A 202 -1.49 22.84 12.75
CA HIS A 202 -1.83 24.15 13.38
C HIS A 202 -0.91 24.28 14.60
N ASP A 203 0.05 25.21 14.58
CA ASP A 203 1.00 25.40 15.68
C ASP A 203 1.13 26.88 15.99
N ILE A 204 1.22 27.19 17.28
CA ILE A 204 1.50 28.53 17.82
C ILE A 204 3.02 28.83 17.78
N TYR A 205 3.82 27.98 17.12
CA TYR A 205 4.36 28.21 15.75
C TYR A 205 5.38 27.13 15.37
N PHE A 206 5.99 26.45 16.36
CA PHE A 206 6.89 25.29 16.16
C PHE A 206 6.85 24.27 17.29
N GLN A 207 6.10 24.51 18.37
CA GLN A 207 6.14 23.68 19.58
C GLN A 207 5.58 22.28 19.33
N GLY A 208 4.49 22.17 18.59
CA GLY A 208 3.94 20.91 18.12
C GLY A 208 4.89 20.19 17.17
N ILE A 209 5.57 20.91 16.26
CA ILE A 209 6.58 20.31 15.37
C ILE A 209 7.72 19.67 16.19
N TYR A 210 8.33 20.42 17.11
CA TYR A 210 9.41 19.89 17.95
C TYR A 210 8.94 18.81 18.92
N PHE A 211 7.74 18.91 19.47
CA PHE A 211 7.14 17.88 20.31
C PHE A 211 6.96 16.56 19.54
N LEU A 212 6.47 16.62 18.30
CA LEU A 212 6.35 15.44 17.43
C LEU A 212 7.72 14.86 17.08
N ALA A 213 8.74 15.69 16.85
CA ALA A 213 10.11 15.25 16.62
C ALA A 213 10.70 14.55 17.86
N GLU A 214 10.49 15.09 19.05
CA GLU A 214 10.92 14.50 20.32
C GLU A 214 10.27 13.13 20.55
N LEU A 215 8.95 13.05 20.42
CA LEU A 215 8.22 11.79 20.49
C LEU A 215 8.73 10.78 19.46
N SER A 216 8.99 11.22 18.23
CA SER A 216 9.47 10.34 17.18
C SER A 216 10.81 9.70 17.54
N LYS A 217 11.74 10.46 18.15
CA LYS A 217 13.01 9.92 18.65
C LYS A 217 12.84 9.00 19.85
N GLN A 218 12.00 9.40 20.81
CA GLN A 218 11.75 8.63 22.03
C GLN A 218 11.27 7.21 21.73
N TYR A 219 10.47 7.05 20.67
CA TYR A 219 9.86 5.78 20.28
C TYR A 219 10.45 5.15 19.00
N THR A 220 11.59 5.67 18.50
CA THR A 220 12.28 5.16 17.29
C THR A 220 11.34 5.08 16.07
N MET A 221 10.56 6.14 15.86
CA MET A 221 9.62 6.29 14.75
C MET A 221 10.30 6.85 13.50
N ASP A 222 9.90 6.38 12.33
CA ASP A 222 10.39 6.84 11.03
C ASP A 222 9.49 7.97 10.47
N SER A 223 9.51 9.13 11.13
CA SER A 223 8.60 10.26 10.86
C SER A 223 9.11 11.21 9.76
N ALA A 224 8.18 11.89 9.09
CA ALA A 224 8.46 12.88 8.04
C ALA A 224 7.63 14.16 8.23
N PHE A 225 8.21 15.31 7.90
CA PHE A 225 7.59 16.63 8.06
C PHE A 225 7.47 17.34 6.71
N TYR A 226 6.25 17.64 6.27
CA TYR A 226 6.01 18.29 4.98
C TYR A 226 5.52 19.73 5.16
N PHE A 227 6.24 20.67 4.56
CA PHE A 227 5.96 22.10 4.69
C PHE A 227 5.30 22.64 3.44
N LYS A 228 4.31 23.52 3.63
CA LYS A 228 3.70 24.30 2.55
C LYS A 228 4.60 25.47 2.15
N SER A 229 4.38 25.92 0.93
CA SER A 229 4.94 27.16 0.39
C SER A 229 3.86 28.01 -0.28
N SER A 230 2.65 27.90 0.25
CA SER A 230 1.42 28.50 -0.29
C SER A 230 1.28 29.96 0.12
N GLU A 231 0.68 30.78 -0.73
CA GLU A 231 0.05 32.03 -0.30
C GLU A 231 -1.28 31.74 0.45
N TRP A 232 -1.88 32.76 1.05
CA TRP A 232 -3.20 32.62 1.67
C TRP A 232 -4.28 32.35 0.61
N SER A 233 -5.18 31.43 0.90
CA SER A 233 -6.36 31.08 0.10
C SER A 233 -7.49 30.62 1.03
N GLU A 234 -8.66 30.32 0.46
CA GLU A 234 -9.77 29.72 1.23
C GLU A 234 -9.39 28.39 1.90
N PHE A 235 -8.47 27.62 1.30
CA PHE A 235 -8.05 26.30 1.77
C PHE A 235 -6.63 26.29 2.34
N ASP A 236 -5.90 27.40 2.27
CA ASP A 236 -4.52 27.52 2.72
C ASP A 236 -4.35 28.78 3.57
N THR A 237 -3.80 28.70 4.78
CA THR A 237 -3.53 29.95 5.54
C THR A 237 -2.36 30.74 4.99
N GLY A 238 -1.55 30.13 4.13
CA GLY A 238 -0.32 30.69 3.63
C GLY A 238 0.79 30.86 4.67
N TYR A 239 2.03 30.77 4.21
CA TYR A 239 3.23 31.29 4.88
C TYR A 239 4.42 31.19 3.91
N ASN A 240 5.48 31.97 4.18
CA ASN A 240 6.70 31.90 3.40
C ASN A 240 7.71 30.94 4.06
N PRO A 241 8.02 29.78 3.46
CA PRO A 241 8.98 28.83 4.03
C PRO A 241 10.40 29.41 4.07
N CYS A 242 10.68 30.45 3.28
CA CYS A 242 11.94 31.16 3.31
C CYS A 242 12.09 32.16 4.47
N SER A 243 11.07 32.32 5.32
CA SER A 243 11.20 33.13 6.52
C SER A 243 12.26 32.55 7.47
N PRO A 244 13.05 33.38 8.18
CA PRO A 244 14.16 32.88 9.00
C PRO A 244 13.77 31.81 10.02
N LEU A 245 12.61 31.97 10.67
CA LEU A 245 12.13 31.04 11.68
C LEU A 245 11.78 29.67 11.09
N ILE A 246 11.11 29.65 9.93
CA ILE A 246 10.72 28.39 9.28
C ILE A 246 11.93 27.68 8.68
N LYS A 247 12.85 28.45 8.06
CA LYS A 247 14.14 27.93 7.61
C LYS A 247 14.94 27.28 8.74
N ALA A 248 15.01 27.92 9.90
CA ALA A 248 15.68 27.38 11.07
C ALA A 248 15.03 26.07 11.54
N CYS A 249 13.70 26.05 11.68
CA CYS A 249 12.98 24.83 12.06
C CYS A 249 13.21 23.68 11.08
N ILE A 250 13.17 23.94 9.77
CA ILE A 250 13.44 22.92 8.74
C ILE A 250 14.87 22.39 8.87
N ALA A 251 15.85 23.28 9.03
CA ALA A 251 17.25 22.89 9.21
C ALA A 251 17.44 22.04 10.48
N ASP A 252 16.81 22.42 11.60
CA ASP A 252 16.86 21.67 12.85
C ASP A 252 16.28 20.25 12.70
N LEU A 253 15.18 20.09 11.96
CA LEU A 253 14.60 18.77 11.69
C LEU A 253 15.53 17.90 10.82
N GLN A 254 16.16 18.50 9.80
CA GLN A 254 17.11 17.79 8.94
C GLN A 254 18.38 17.38 9.70
N GLU A 255 18.93 18.25 10.55
CA GLU A 255 20.09 17.93 11.41
C GLU A 255 19.78 16.77 12.37
N GLN A 256 18.53 16.69 12.81
CA GLN A 256 18.03 15.59 13.63
C GLN A 256 17.78 14.28 12.87
N GLY A 257 17.95 14.27 11.55
CA GLY A 257 17.83 13.09 10.69
C GLY A 257 16.43 12.81 10.15
N PHE A 258 15.47 13.73 10.32
CA PHE A 258 14.11 13.54 9.81
C PHE A 258 14.02 13.81 8.30
N GLU A 259 13.12 13.09 7.63
CA GLU A 259 12.70 13.45 6.28
C GLU A 259 11.92 14.78 6.34
N VAL A 260 12.34 15.75 5.53
CA VAL A 260 11.63 17.00 5.32
C VAL A 260 11.32 17.17 3.84
N GLY A 261 10.07 17.51 3.53
CA GLY A 261 9.59 17.56 2.15
C GLY A 261 8.51 18.62 1.93
N PHE A 262 7.84 18.51 0.79
CA PHE A 262 6.93 19.54 0.29
C PHE A 262 5.46 19.14 0.43
N HIS A 263 4.65 20.08 0.90
CA HIS A 263 3.19 19.96 0.98
C HIS A 263 2.55 21.00 0.04
N PRO A 264 2.39 20.71 -1.26
CA PRO A 264 1.82 21.67 -2.20
C PRO A 264 0.43 22.15 -1.78
N SER A 265 0.11 23.41 -2.06
CA SER A 265 -1.17 24.02 -1.70
C SER A 265 -2.37 23.40 -2.42
N TYR A 266 -3.57 23.72 -1.95
CA TYR A 266 -4.82 23.16 -2.47
C TYR A 266 -4.96 23.31 -3.98
N TYR A 267 -4.69 24.49 -4.53
CA TYR A 267 -4.93 24.78 -5.95
C TYR A 267 -3.85 24.26 -6.89
N THR A 268 -2.76 23.68 -6.38
CA THR A 268 -1.69 23.11 -7.21
C THR A 268 -2.13 21.87 -8.00
N LEU A 269 -3.18 21.16 -7.57
CA LEU A 269 -3.64 19.89 -8.18
C LEU A 269 -3.74 19.97 -9.71
N ASN A 270 -4.42 21.01 -10.21
CA ASN A 270 -4.70 21.23 -11.63
C ASN A 270 -3.97 22.47 -12.17
N ASN A 271 -2.97 22.99 -11.43
CA ASN A 271 -2.23 24.19 -11.79
C ASN A 271 -0.71 23.93 -11.73
N PRO A 272 -0.11 23.36 -12.80
CA PRO A 272 1.31 23.05 -12.82
C PRO A 272 2.20 24.29 -12.67
N THR A 273 1.75 25.46 -13.13
CA THR A 273 2.47 26.73 -12.95
C THR A 273 2.55 27.11 -11.47
N GLN A 274 1.44 27.00 -10.74
CA GLN A 274 1.44 27.25 -9.30
C GLN A 274 2.27 26.21 -8.54
N LEU A 275 2.15 24.93 -8.89
CA LEU A 275 2.99 23.87 -8.30
C LEU A 275 4.48 24.18 -8.48
N ALA A 276 4.90 24.60 -9.69
CA ALA A 276 6.28 24.97 -9.97
C ALA A 276 6.73 26.21 -9.17
N LYS A 277 5.88 27.23 -9.06
CA LYS A 277 6.17 28.43 -8.23
C LYS A 277 6.35 28.06 -6.77
N GLU A 278 5.47 27.23 -6.22
CA GLU A 278 5.54 26.77 -4.83
C GLU A 278 6.79 25.92 -4.60
N LYS A 279 7.07 24.97 -5.50
CA LYS A 279 8.28 24.16 -5.51
C LYS A 279 9.56 25.00 -5.47
N GLN A 280 9.61 26.12 -6.21
CA GLN A 280 10.77 27.02 -6.21
C GLN A 280 11.07 27.60 -4.81
N TYR A 281 10.05 27.94 -4.03
CA TYR A 281 10.26 28.40 -2.64
C TYR A 281 10.81 27.28 -1.75
N MET A 282 10.32 26.05 -1.92
CA MET A 282 10.86 24.90 -1.20
C MET A 282 12.30 24.58 -1.62
N ASP A 283 12.66 24.72 -2.89
CA ASP A 283 14.03 24.54 -3.37
C ASP A 283 15.01 25.56 -2.78
N MET A 284 14.56 26.77 -2.47
CA MET A 284 15.37 27.77 -1.76
C MET A 284 15.64 27.40 -0.29
N VAL A 285 14.93 26.40 0.25
CA VAL A 285 15.08 25.94 1.64
C VAL A 285 15.75 24.57 1.71
N LEU A 286 15.27 23.60 0.93
CA LEU A 286 15.74 22.20 0.93
C LEU A 286 16.88 21.94 -0.08
N GLY A 287 17.19 22.91 -0.94
CA GLY A 287 18.07 22.75 -2.09
C GLY A 287 17.34 22.10 -3.29
N GLN A 288 17.99 22.10 -4.45
CA GLN A 288 17.45 21.52 -5.70
C GLN A 288 17.57 19.98 -5.74
N ASN A 289 17.29 19.32 -4.62
CA ASN A 289 17.33 17.87 -4.50
C ASN A 289 15.96 17.26 -4.82
N LYS A 290 15.95 15.94 -5.07
CA LYS A 290 14.69 15.18 -5.06
C LYS A 290 14.24 15.01 -3.61
N TYR A 291 13.01 15.43 -3.32
CA TYR A 291 12.36 15.22 -2.04
C TYR A 291 10.91 14.83 -2.27
N GLY A 292 10.39 14.07 -1.30
CA GLY A 292 9.00 13.66 -1.29
C GLY A 292 8.06 14.76 -0.81
N GLY A 293 6.80 14.38 -0.70
CA GLY A 293 5.77 15.30 -0.27
C GLY A 293 4.41 14.66 -0.14
N ARG A 294 3.41 15.49 0.15
CA ARG A 294 2.01 15.08 0.21
C ARG A 294 1.13 16.16 -0.38
N GLN A 295 0.18 15.80 -1.23
CA GLN A 295 -0.78 16.78 -1.74
C GLN A 295 -1.74 17.25 -0.64
N HIS A 296 -2.03 18.55 -0.58
CA HIS A 296 -2.98 19.06 0.39
C HIS A 296 -4.36 18.43 0.20
N TYR A 297 -5.04 18.15 1.31
CA TYR A 297 -6.30 17.39 1.36
C TYR A 297 -6.19 15.95 0.82
N LEU A 298 -4.99 15.41 0.55
CA LEU A 298 -4.79 14.14 -0.16
C LEU A 298 -5.39 14.13 -1.58
N ARG A 299 -5.53 15.32 -2.18
CA ARG A 299 -6.08 15.45 -3.53
C ARG A 299 -5.11 14.88 -4.56
N PHE A 300 -5.63 14.08 -5.47
CA PHE A 300 -4.80 13.35 -6.42
C PHE A 300 -5.54 13.09 -7.73
N HIS A 301 -4.90 13.34 -8.86
CA HIS A 301 -5.49 13.14 -10.19
C HIS A 301 -4.54 12.39 -11.13
N VAL A 302 -4.88 11.14 -11.41
CA VAL A 302 -4.12 10.30 -12.35
C VAL A 302 -4.47 10.66 -13.80
N PRO A 303 -3.49 10.76 -14.71
CA PRO A 303 -2.03 10.67 -14.50
C PRO A 303 -1.35 12.02 -14.23
N ASN A 304 -2.11 13.13 -14.19
CA ASN A 304 -1.55 14.48 -14.21
C ASN A 304 -0.70 14.79 -12.99
N THR A 305 -1.13 14.42 -11.78
CA THR A 305 -0.36 14.69 -10.56
C THR A 305 1.01 14.02 -10.60
N TRP A 306 1.09 12.74 -11.01
CA TRP A 306 2.37 12.04 -11.18
C TRP A 306 3.27 12.75 -12.20
N ARG A 307 2.73 13.10 -13.37
CA ARG A 307 3.52 13.76 -14.42
C ARG A 307 4.06 15.11 -13.97
N HIS A 308 3.24 15.93 -13.31
CA HIS A 308 3.68 17.22 -12.82
C HIS A 308 4.72 17.09 -11.71
N TRP A 309 4.57 16.10 -10.81
CA TRP A 309 5.55 15.83 -9.76
C TRP A 309 6.89 15.35 -10.33
N GLU A 310 6.86 14.39 -11.26
CA GLU A 310 8.05 13.86 -11.92
C GLU A 310 8.80 14.97 -12.69
N GLN A 311 8.09 15.81 -13.43
CA GLN A 311 8.67 16.95 -14.16
C GLN A 311 9.38 17.95 -13.25
N LEU A 312 8.96 18.07 -11.99
CA LEU A 312 9.56 18.95 -10.99
C LEU A 312 10.56 18.24 -10.06
N GLY A 313 10.87 16.97 -10.34
CA GLY A 313 11.82 16.18 -9.56
C GLY A 313 11.33 15.79 -8.16
N LEU A 314 10.02 15.78 -7.92
CA LEU A 314 9.42 15.24 -6.69
C LEU A 314 9.32 13.70 -6.78
N THR A 315 9.41 13.02 -5.64
CA THR A 315 9.42 11.55 -5.55
C THR A 315 8.32 10.99 -4.67
#